data_AF-A0A1Q6UAX5-F1
#
_entry.id   AF-A0A1Q6UAX5-F1
#
_cell.length_a   1.000
_cell.length_b   1.000
_cell.length_c   1.000
_cell.angle_alpha   90.00
_cell.angle_beta   90.00
_cell.angle_gamma   90.00
#
_symmetry.space_group_name_H-M   'P 1'
#
loop_
_entity.id
_entity.type
_entity.pdbx_description
1 polymer ?
#
loop_
_entity_poly.entity_id
_entity_poly.type
_entity_poly.pdbx_seq_one_letter_code
_entity_poly.pdbx_strand_id
1 'polypeptide(L)'
;MRFVKDHWFGLLVSIFVFFFLCVFALVLAAPHQDEQKRGFVPCTETMAEELRGCNGRNMCVLGSVVDNTFCNVGVIGEGLKLWMTGKQPAPWSNYLFEPEIKRPSATDDVEPEESLEEYYQNTPDIAAEMDELQKLNQQLENDSNER
;
A
#
# COMPACT_ATOMS: atom_id res chain seq x y z
N MET A 1 39.58 -2.99 -16.82
CA MET A 1 38.63 -4.12 -16.57
C MET A 1 39.07 -5.08 -15.45
N ARG A 2 40.01 -4.72 -14.55
CA ARG A 2 40.41 -5.57 -13.41
C ARG A 2 39.35 -5.59 -12.29
N PHE A 3 38.84 -4.41 -11.94
CA PHE A 3 37.79 -4.24 -10.92
C PHE A 3 36.55 -5.12 -11.15
N VAL A 4 36.02 -5.16 -12.38
CA VAL A 4 34.86 -6.01 -12.71
C VAL A 4 35.22 -7.48 -12.55
N LYS A 5 36.43 -7.91 -12.91
CA LYS A 5 36.86 -9.30 -12.78
C LYS A 5 37.05 -9.73 -11.32
N ASP A 6 37.51 -8.81 -10.47
CA ASP A 6 37.78 -9.09 -9.06
C ASP A 6 36.52 -8.97 -8.18
N HIS A 7 35.56 -8.13 -8.58
CA HIS A 7 34.34 -7.84 -7.82
C HIS A 7 33.03 -8.19 -8.54
N TRP A 8 33.07 -9.03 -9.58
CA TRP A 8 31.87 -9.39 -10.36
C TRP A 8 30.72 -9.90 -9.49
N PHE A 9 31.04 -10.71 -8.48
CA PHE A 9 30.05 -11.25 -7.54
C PHE A 9 29.43 -10.14 -6.67
N GLY A 10 30.25 -9.22 -6.15
CA GLY A 10 29.76 -8.08 -5.37
C GLY A 10 28.88 -7.14 -6.19
N LEU A 11 29.25 -6.89 -7.45
CA LEU A 11 28.42 -6.14 -8.40
C LEU A 11 27.09 -6.85 -8.66
N LEU A 12 27.10 -8.16 -8.88
CA LEU A 12 25.90 -8.95 -9.09
C LEU A 12 24.97 -8.85 -7.87
N VAL A 13 25.48 -9.09 -6.66
CA VAL A 13 24.66 -8.99 -5.43
C VAL A 13 24.13 -7.57 -5.23
N SER A 14 24.95 -6.54 -5.46
CA SER A 14 24.52 -5.15 -5.37
C SER A 14 23.37 -4.84 -6.32
N ILE A 15 23.40 -5.38 -7.54
CA ILE A 15 22.33 -5.23 -8.52
C ILE A 15 21.04 -5.88 -8.00
N PHE A 16 21.12 -7.11 -7.48
CA PHE A 16 19.94 -7.79 -6.90
C PHE A 16 19.34 -7.02 -5.72
N VAL A 17 20.16 -6.53 -4.80
CA VAL A 17 19.70 -5.72 -3.66
C VAL A 17 19.06 -4.42 -4.15
N PHE A 18 19.65 -3.75 -5.14
CA PHE A 18 19.07 -2.55 -5.72
C PHE A 18 17.70 -2.83 -6.34
N PHE A 19 17.56 -3.91 -7.12
CA PHE A 19 16.26 -4.30 -7.69
C PHE A 19 15.22 -4.59 -6.60
N PHE A 20 15.61 -5.29 -5.54
CA PHE A 20 14.73 -5.54 -4.40
C PHE A 20 14.24 -4.24 -3.75
N LEU A 21 15.14 -3.27 -3.53
CA LEU A 21 14.78 -1.96 -2.98
C LEU A 21 13.84 -1.17 -3.91
N CYS A 22 14.04 -1.26 -5.23
CA CYS A 22 13.14 -0.65 -6.21
C CYS A 22 11.73 -1.25 -6.14
N VAL A 23 11.62 -2.58 -6.10
CA VAL A 23 10.31 -3.25 -5.97
C VAL A 23 9.64 -2.84 -4.65
N PHE A 24 10.39 -2.83 -3.55
CA PHE A 24 9.89 -2.40 -2.26
C PHE A 24 9.36 -0.96 -2.30
N ALA A 25 10.10 -0.02 -2.89
CA ALA A 25 9.66 1.35 -3.06
C ALA A 25 8.41 1.49 -3.93
N LEU A 26 8.29 0.70 -5.00
CA LEU A 26 7.10 0.69 -5.86
C LEU A 26 5.86 0.18 -5.12
N VAL A 27 6.00 -0.88 -4.32
CA VAL A 27 4.90 -1.41 -3.52
C VAL A 27 4.43 -0.37 -2.49
N LEU A 28 5.34 0.36 -1.85
CA LEU A 28 5.00 1.42 -0.90
C LEU A 28 4.31 2.63 -1.55
N ALA A 29 4.70 2.96 -2.79
CA ALA A 29 4.14 4.11 -3.51
C ALA A 29 2.78 3.80 -4.17
N ALA A 30 2.42 2.52 -4.30
CA ALA A 30 1.20 2.10 -4.96
C ALA A 30 -0.04 2.37 -4.09
N PRO A 31 -1.21 2.61 -4.72
CA PRO A 31 -2.46 2.72 -3.98
C PRO A 31 -2.82 1.38 -3.31
N HIS A 32 -3.05 1.41 -2.00
CA HIS A 32 -3.49 0.23 -1.22
C HIS A 32 -5.01 0.13 -1.06
N GLN A 33 -5.74 1.19 -1.41
CA GLN A 33 -7.20 1.30 -1.25
C GLN A 33 -7.85 1.40 -2.63
N ASP A 34 -8.07 0.26 -3.28
CA ASP A 34 -8.72 0.18 -4.59
C ASP A 34 -9.82 -0.90 -4.56
N GLU A 35 -11.07 -0.50 -4.75
CA GLU A 35 -12.23 -1.42 -4.76
C GLU A 35 -12.13 -2.47 -5.88
N GLN A 36 -11.43 -2.14 -6.97
CA GLN A 36 -11.26 -3.01 -8.13
C GLN A 36 -10.12 -4.03 -7.96
N LYS A 37 -9.44 -4.06 -6.81
CA LYS A 37 -8.34 -4.99 -6.50
C LYS A 37 -7.25 -5.00 -7.58
N ARG A 38 -6.90 -3.83 -8.13
CA ARG A 38 -5.86 -3.68 -9.15
C ARG A 38 -4.46 -3.58 -8.52
N GLY A 39 -3.43 -3.80 -9.33
CA GLY A 39 -2.04 -3.65 -8.92
C GLY A 39 -1.59 -4.68 -7.87
N PHE A 40 -0.98 -4.21 -6.78
CA PHE A 40 -0.40 -5.07 -5.73
C PHE A 40 -1.38 -5.48 -4.63
N VAL A 41 -2.60 -4.92 -4.64
CA VAL A 41 -3.66 -5.21 -3.67
C VAL A 41 -3.95 -6.71 -3.52
N PRO A 42 -4.19 -7.50 -4.60
CA PRO A 42 -4.52 -8.91 -4.47
C PRO A 42 -3.38 -9.73 -3.86
N CYS A 43 -2.12 -9.43 -4.22
CA CYS A 43 -0.95 -10.09 -3.62
C CYS A 43 -0.90 -9.86 -2.10
N THR A 44 -1.17 -8.62 -1.68
CA THR A 44 -1.16 -8.22 -0.27
C THR A 44 -2.33 -8.84 0.51
N GLU A 45 -3.52 -8.92 -0.11
CA GLU A 45 -4.71 -9.55 0.48
C GLU A 45 -4.47 -11.04 0.72
N THR A 46 -4.00 -11.77 -0.31
CA THR A 46 -3.66 -13.20 -0.18
C THR A 46 -2.59 -13.44 0.88
N MET A 47 -1.53 -12.63 0.92
CA MET A 47 -0.52 -12.73 1.97
C MET A 47 -1.13 -12.54 3.36
N ALA A 48 -2.01 -11.55 3.54
CA ALA A 48 -2.65 -11.28 4.82
C ALA A 48 -3.58 -12.44 5.27
N GLU A 49 -4.24 -13.11 4.33
CA GLU A 49 -5.04 -14.32 4.61
C GLU A 49 -4.14 -15.50 5.04
N GLU A 50 -3.06 -15.76 4.31
CA GLU A 50 -2.14 -16.85 4.65
C GLU A 50 -1.45 -16.63 6.00
N LEU A 51 -1.03 -15.40 6.29
CA LEU A 51 -0.39 -15.05 7.56
C LEU A 51 -1.29 -15.31 8.77
N ARG A 52 -2.62 -15.10 8.63
CA ARG A 52 -3.59 -15.47 9.67
C ARG A 52 -3.63 -16.98 9.89
N GLY A 53 -3.49 -17.76 8.82
CA GLY A 53 -3.42 -19.23 8.88
C GLY A 53 -2.12 -19.78 9.48
N CYS A 54 -1.03 -18.99 9.46
CA CYS A 54 0.29 -19.45 9.91
C CYS A 54 0.44 -19.60 11.43
N ASN A 55 -0.43 -18.99 12.25
CA ASN A 55 -0.38 -19.02 13.72
C ASN A 55 1.03 -18.79 14.30
N GLY A 56 1.79 -17.84 13.73
CA GLY A 56 3.14 -17.50 14.17
C GLY A 56 4.26 -18.50 13.79
N ARG A 57 4.00 -19.51 12.96
CA ARG A 57 5.05 -20.43 12.49
C ARG A 57 6.01 -19.73 11.53
N ASN A 58 7.25 -19.48 11.97
CA ASN A 58 8.27 -18.75 11.21
C ASN A 58 8.43 -19.20 9.74
N MET A 59 8.45 -20.51 9.47
CA MET A 59 8.60 -21.01 8.09
C MET A 59 7.37 -20.76 7.22
N CYS A 60 6.17 -20.75 7.82
CA CYS A 60 4.94 -20.42 7.12
C CYS A 60 4.91 -18.92 6.79
N VAL A 61 5.22 -18.07 7.77
CA VAL A 61 5.32 -16.61 7.59
C VAL A 61 6.35 -16.25 6.52
N LEU A 62 7.54 -16.86 6.58
CA LEU A 62 8.58 -16.65 5.56
C LEU A 62 8.12 -17.12 4.18
N GLY A 63 7.41 -18.24 4.09
CA GLY A 63 6.81 -18.74 2.85
C GLY A 63 5.88 -17.70 2.23
N SER A 64 4.88 -17.24 2.99
CA SER A 64 3.91 -16.24 2.52
C SER A 64 4.56 -14.92 2.09
N VAL A 65 5.62 -14.47 2.77
CA VAL A 65 6.35 -13.25 2.37
C VAL A 65 7.10 -13.46 1.05
N VAL A 66 7.71 -14.64 0.85
CA VAL A 66 8.39 -14.98 -0.40
C VAL A 66 7.37 -15.06 -1.54
N ASP A 67 6.24 -15.73 -1.33
CA ASP A 67 5.18 -15.87 -2.32
C ASP A 67 4.57 -14.52 -2.70
N ASN A 68 4.34 -13.64 -1.73
CA ASN A 68 3.92 -12.26 -1.97
C ASN A 68 4.95 -11.47 -2.79
N THR A 69 6.25 -11.64 -2.50
CA THR A 69 7.32 -10.99 -3.25
C THR A 69 7.31 -11.41 -4.72
N PHE A 70 7.13 -12.70 -4.99
CA PHE A 70 7.01 -13.20 -6.37
C PHE A 70 5.73 -12.71 -7.06
N CYS A 71 4.61 -12.63 -6.34
CA CYS A 71 3.37 -12.05 -6.85
C CYS A 71 3.57 -10.59 -7.29
N ASN A 72 4.21 -9.77 -6.44
CA ASN A 72 4.51 -8.36 -6.76
C ASN A 72 5.41 -8.21 -7.99
N VAL A 73 6.42 -9.06 -8.14
CA VAL A 73 7.26 -9.08 -9.35
C VAL A 73 6.43 -9.45 -10.58
N GLY A 74 5.47 -10.37 -10.44
CA GLY A 74 4.51 -10.73 -11.49
C GLY A 74 3.69 -9.54 -11.99
N VAL A 75 3.15 -8.72 -11.07
CA VAL A 75 2.38 -7.51 -11.38
C VAL A 75 3.21 -6.49 -12.18
N ILE A 76 4.48 -6.31 -11.80
CA ILE A 76 5.41 -5.42 -12.51
C ILE A 76 5.70 -5.96 -13.92
N GLY A 77 5.96 -7.27 -14.03
CA GLY A 77 6.21 -7.93 -15.32
C GLY A 77 5.01 -7.87 -16.26
N GLU A 78 3.79 -8.00 -15.72
CA GLU A 78 2.57 -7.82 -16.49
C GLU A 78 2.41 -6.39 -16.99
N GLY A 79 2.67 -5.39 -16.16
CA GLY A 79 2.65 -3.98 -16.56
C GLY A 79 3.61 -3.68 -17.72
N LEU A 80 4.84 -4.20 -17.64
CA LEU A 80 5.82 -4.11 -18.73
C LEU A 80 5.32 -4.80 -20.01
N LYS A 81 4.74 -5.98 -19.90
CA LYS A 81 4.18 -6.72 -21.05
C LYS A 81 3.02 -5.96 -21.70
N LEU A 82 2.10 -5.40 -20.90
CA LEU A 82 0.96 -4.63 -21.38
C LEU A 82 1.40 -3.35 -22.10
N TRP A 83 2.43 -2.70 -21.57
CA TRP A 83 3.04 -1.54 -22.22
C TRP A 83 3.71 -1.90 -23.55
N MET A 84 4.55 -2.95 -23.59
CA MET A 84 5.21 -3.40 -24.83
C MET A 84 4.22 -3.85 -25.91
N THR A 85 3.03 -4.33 -25.51
CA THR A 85 1.97 -4.73 -26.44
C THR A 85 1.02 -3.58 -26.82
N GLY A 86 1.28 -2.36 -26.34
CA GLY A 86 0.48 -1.17 -26.63
C GLY A 86 -0.89 -1.13 -25.95
N LYS A 87 -1.15 -2.05 -25.00
CA LYS A 87 -2.41 -2.11 -24.24
C LYS A 87 -2.45 -1.15 -23.06
N GLN A 88 -1.29 -0.63 -22.67
CA GLN A 88 -1.12 0.26 -21.53
C GLN A 88 -0.19 1.44 -21.90
N PRO A 89 -0.48 2.68 -21.47
CA PRO A 89 0.29 3.85 -21.89
C PRO A 89 1.69 3.94 -21.28
N ALA A 90 1.87 3.43 -20.06
CA ALA A 90 3.17 3.37 -19.38
C ALA A 90 3.33 2.01 -18.67
N PRO A 91 4.54 1.53 -18.36
CA PRO A 91 4.73 0.20 -17.78
C PRO A 91 4.22 0.03 -16.34
N TRP A 92 3.83 1.13 -15.68
CA TRP A 92 3.31 1.14 -14.31
C TRP A 92 1.82 1.46 -14.19
N SER A 93 1.10 1.78 -15.27
CA SER A 93 -0.29 2.23 -15.16
C SER A 93 -1.26 1.21 -14.55
N ASN A 94 -0.89 -0.07 -14.43
CA ASN A 94 -1.69 -1.11 -13.77
C ASN A 94 -1.45 -1.22 -12.25
N TYR A 95 -0.41 -0.59 -11.71
CA TYR A 95 -0.09 -0.66 -10.28
C TYR A 95 0.31 0.68 -9.64
N LEU A 96 0.53 1.72 -10.44
CA LEU A 96 0.76 3.09 -9.99
C LEU A 96 -0.26 3.99 -10.71
N PHE A 97 -1.42 4.14 -10.08
CA PHE A 97 -2.57 4.87 -10.61
C PHE A 97 -3.29 5.59 -9.48
N GLU A 98 -4.18 6.52 -9.85
CA GLU A 98 -5.06 7.18 -8.89
C GLU A 98 -6.30 6.29 -8.67
N PRO A 99 -6.57 5.83 -7.43
CA PRO A 99 -7.67 4.93 -7.17
C PRO A 99 -9.02 5.62 -7.39
N GLU A 100 -9.97 4.88 -7.93
CA GLU A 100 -11.35 5.33 -8.11
C GLU A 100 -12.08 5.25 -6.76
N ILE A 101 -11.83 6.23 -5.90
CA ILE A 101 -12.54 6.34 -4.61
C ILE A 101 -13.91 6.96 -4.89
N LYS A 102 -15.00 6.22 -4.62
CA LYS A 102 -16.34 6.80 -4.54
C LYS A 102 -16.40 7.73 -3.33
N ARG A 103 -15.93 8.97 -3.48
CA ARG A 103 -16.20 10.02 -2.50
C ARG A 103 -17.66 10.44 -2.70
N PRO A 104 -18.49 10.46 -1.66
CA PRO A 104 -19.80 11.10 -1.76
C PRO A 104 -19.57 12.54 -2.24
N SER A 105 -20.18 12.92 -3.35
CA SER A 105 -20.02 14.26 -3.90
C SER A 105 -20.87 15.22 -3.06
N ALA A 106 -20.40 16.46 -2.86
CA ALA A 106 -21.17 17.50 -2.14
C ALA A 106 -22.49 17.89 -2.84
N THR A 107 -22.78 17.27 -3.99
CA THR A 107 -23.98 17.45 -4.81
C THR A 107 -24.88 16.21 -4.85
N ASP A 108 -24.45 15.09 -4.26
CA ASP A 108 -25.38 14.02 -3.96
C ASP A 108 -26.24 14.52 -2.79
N ASP A 109 -27.56 14.46 -2.92
CA ASP A 109 -28.54 14.75 -1.86
C ASP A 109 -28.45 13.67 -0.76
N VAL A 110 -27.27 13.48 -0.20
CA VAL A 110 -27.02 12.74 1.04
C VAL A 110 -26.90 13.82 2.09
N GLU A 111 -27.85 13.85 3.03
CA GLU A 111 -27.73 14.70 4.21
C GLU A 111 -26.35 14.45 4.84
N PRO A 112 -25.43 15.42 4.83
CA PRO A 112 -24.01 15.19 5.13
C PRO A 112 -23.75 14.86 6.61
N GLU A 113 -24.80 14.81 7.43
CA GLU A 113 -24.73 14.53 8.86
C GLU A 113 -25.27 13.12 9.21
N GLU A 114 -26.30 12.61 8.54
CA GLU A 114 -27.03 11.41 9.00
C GLU A 114 -26.19 10.11 8.90
N SER A 115 -25.41 9.93 7.84
CA SER A 115 -24.58 8.71 7.65
C SER A 115 -23.28 8.71 8.46
N LEU A 116 -22.73 9.89 8.74
CA LEU A 116 -21.50 10.05 9.51
C LEU A 116 -21.82 9.88 11.01
N GLU A 117 -22.92 10.49 11.47
CA GLU A 117 -23.41 10.30 12.84
C GLU A 117 -23.86 8.86 13.09
N GLU A 118 -24.57 8.20 12.16
CA GLU A 118 -24.93 6.78 12.32
C GLU A 118 -23.69 5.87 12.36
N TYR A 119 -22.66 6.18 11.55
CA TYR A 119 -21.37 5.46 11.59
C TYR A 119 -20.64 5.66 12.93
N TYR A 120 -20.59 6.88 13.45
CA TYR A 120 -19.99 7.17 14.76
C TYR A 120 -20.81 6.59 15.93
N GLN A 121 -22.13 6.55 15.82
CA GLN A 121 -23.01 5.92 16.81
C GLN A 121 -22.85 4.40 16.84
N ASN A 122 -22.66 3.77 15.67
CA ASN A 122 -22.46 2.32 15.55
C ASN A 122 -21.01 1.87 15.81
N THR A 123 -20.05 2.80 15.86
CA THR A 123 -18.62 2.50 16.09
C THR A 123 -18.07 3.33 17.26
N PRO A 124 -18.49 3.03 18.51
CA PRO A 124 -18.27 3.90 19.68
C PRO A 124 -16.79 4.13 20.04
N ASP A 125 -15.89 3.24 19.61
CA ASP A 125 -14.45 3.35 19.87
C ASP A 125 -13.82 4.53 19.10
N ILE A 126 -14.25 4.73 17.84
CA ILE A 126 -13.70 5.78 16.96
C ILE A 126 -14.18 7.17 17.39
N ALA A 127 -15.43 7.28 17.85
CA ALA A 127 -15.96 8.53 18.38
C ALA A 127 -15.19 9.01 19.62
N ALA A 128 -14.79 8.07 20.49
CA ALA A 128 -13.99 8.38 21.68
C ALA A 128 -12.56 8.82 21.31
N GLU A 129 -11.90 8.13 20.37
CA GLU A 129 -10.56 8.51 19.90
C GLU A 129 -10.55 9.89 19.22
N MET A 130 -11.59 10.22 18.44
CA MET A 130 -11.71 11.54 17.80
C MET A 130 -11.88 12.68 18.79
N ASP A 131 -12.66 12.49 19.86
CA ASP A 131 -12.81 13.48 20.94
C ASP A 131 -11.47 13.69 21.69
N GLU A 132 -10.72 12.62 21.90
CA GLU A 132 -9.38 12.70 22.49
C GLU A 132 -8.42 13.48 21.60
N LEU A 133 -8.41 13.20 20.29
CA LEU A 133 -7.60 13.92 19.30
C LEU A 133 -7.95 15.41 19.23
N GLN A 134 -9.23 15.76 19.28
CA GLN A 134 -9.67 17.16 19.28
C GLN A 134 -9.21 17.90 20.53
N LYS A 135 -9.32 17.27 21.72
CA LYS A 135 -8.79 17.85 22.97
C LYS A 135 -7.28 18.02 22.91
N LEU A 136 -6.57 17.04 22.35
CA LEU A 136 -5.11 17.12 22.20
C LEU A 136 -4.71 18.27 21.27
N ASN A 137 -5.43 18.45 20.15
CA ASN A 137 -5.20 19.56 19.23
C ASN A 137 -5.46 20.91 19.89
N GLN A 138 -6.55 21.06 20.64
CA GLN A 138 -6.83 22.30 21.38
C GLN A 138 -5.76 22.61 22.44
N GLN A 139 -5.25 21.59 23.12
CA GLN A 139 -4.13 21.76 24.06
C GLN A 139 -2.88 22.23 23.33
N LEU A 140 -2.54 21.61 22.20
CA LEU A 140 -1.39 22.02 21.39
C LEU A 140 -1.53 23.45 20.85
N GLU A 141 -2.71 23.83 20.40
CA GLU A 141 -2.99 25.20 19.93
C GLU A 141 -2.85 26.21 21.07
N ASN A 142 -3.37 25.91 22.26
CA ASN A 142 -3.24 26.78 23.43
C ASN A 142 -1.79 26.89 23.90
N ASP A 143 -1.07 25.77 24.02
CA ASP A 143 0.35 25.74 24.39
C ASP A 143 1.23 26.48 23.35
N SER A 144 0.82 26.46 22.07
CA SER A 144 1.51 27.19 21.00
C SER A 144 1.24 28.69 21.03
N ASN A 145 0.07 29.12 21.52
CA ASN A 145 -0.31 30.52 21.65
C ASN A 145 0.17 31.15 22.97
N GLU A 146 0.49 30.34 24.00
CA GLU A 146 1.04 30.80 25.28
C GLU A 146 2.58 30.92 25.30
N ARG A 147 3.28 30.54 24.22
CA ARG A 147 4.74 30.64 24.07
C ARG A 147 5.17 31.77 23.14
#